data_AF-A0A8T5KNF9-F1
#
_entry.id   AF-A0A8T5KNF9-F1
#
_cell.length_a   1.000
_cell.length_b   1.000
_cell.length_c   1.000
_cell.angle_alpha   90.00
_cell.angle_beta   90.00
_cell.angle_gamma   90.00
#
_symmetry.space_group_name_H-M   'P 1'
#
loop_
_entity.id
_entity.type
_entity.pdbx_description
1 polymer ?
#
loop_
_entity_poly.entity_id
_entity_poly.type
_entity_poly.pdbx_seq_one_letter_code
_entity_poly.pdbx_strand_id
1 'polypeptide(L)' 'MPGTPYFDERPKGLLTWPKLLRIGIPVAAISILAGWHFDVVIELMLVITGVLTILAITRR' A
#
# COMPACT_ATOMS: atom_id res chain seq x y z
N MET A 1 9.25 -9.13 -33.01
CA MET A 1 10.67 -9.42 -32.73
C MET A 1 10.77 -10.87 -32.25
N PRO A 2 11.70 -11.69 -32.77
CA PRO A 2 11.94 -13.02 -32.22
C PRO A 2 12.50 -12.87 -30.80
N GLY A 3 11.87 -13.54 -29.83
CA GLY A 3 12.20 -13.44 -28.41
C GLY A 3 11.56 -12.21 -27.75
N THR A 4 10.39 -12.38 -27.16
CA THR A 4 9.85 -11.33 -26.27
C THR A 4 10.72 -11.28 -25.00
N PRO A 5 11.08 -10.09 -24.50
CA PRO A 5 12.07 -9.90 -23.44
C PRO A 5 11.41 -10.09 -22.06
N TYR A 6 10.57 -11.10 -21.93
CA TYR A 6 10.00 -11.43 -20.64
C TYR A 6 11.03 -12.22 -19.87
N PHE A 7 11.15 -11.90 -18.59
CA PHE A 7 11.97 -12.69 -17.68
C PHE A 7 11.37 -14.10 -17.58
N ASP A 8 12.15 -15.12 -17.91
CA ASP A 8 11.77 -16.53 -17.79
C ASP A 8 11.40 -16.90 -16.33
N GLU A 9 11.97 -16.17 -15.37
CA GLU A 9 11.68 -16.29 -13.94
C GLU A 9 11.19 -14.96 -13.36
N ARG A 10 10.30 -15.02 -12.35
CA ARG A 10 9.84 -13.82 -11.66
C ARG A 10 11.02 -13.17 -10.92
N PRO A 11 11.31 -11.87 -11.15
CA PRO A 11 12.42 -11.18 -10.48
C PRO A 11 12.25 -11.27 -8.96
N LYS A 12 13.27 -11.80 -8.29
CA LYS A 12 13.29 -11.98 -6.84
C LYS A 12 13.29 -10.61 -6.17
N GLY A 13 12.43 -10.45 -5.15
CA GLY A 13 12.35 -9.20 -4.37
C GLY A 13 11.36 -8.16 -4.89
N LEU A 14 10.72 -8.37 -6.05
CA LEU A 14 9.70 -7.43 -6.54
C LEU A 14 8.45 -7.47 -5.64
N LEU A 15 8.07 -6.32 -5.10
CA LEU A 15 6.80 -6.16 -4.40
C LEU A 15 5.68 -6.07 -5.45
N THR A 16 5.15 -7.23 -5.82
CA THR A 16 4.04 -7.31 -6.78
C THR A 16 2.73 -6.86 -6.15
N TRP A 17 1.77 -6.41 -6.97
CA TRP A 17 0.43 -6.05 -6.52
C TRP A 17 -0.23 -7.11 -5.63
N PRO A 18 -0.23 -8.41 -5.98
CA PRO A 18 -0.77 -9.44 -5.10
C PRO A 18 -0.07 -9.51 -3.74
N LYS A 19 1.26 -9.35 -3.71
CA LYS A 19 2.05 -9.37 -2.47
C LYS A 19 1.76 -8.13 -1.61
N LEU A 20 1.66 -6.96 -2.23
CA LEU A 20 1.26 -5.73 -1.57
C LEU A 20 -0.14 -5.85 -0.98
N LEU A 21 -1.12 -6.30 -1.77
CA LEU A 21 -2.51 -6.43 -1.32
C LEU A 21 -2.66 -7.44 -0.19
N ARG A 22 -1.92 -8.56 -0.23
CA ARG A 22 -1.93 -9.57 0.84
C ARG A 22 -1.49 -9.01 2.20
N ILE A 23 -0.66 -7.97 2.20
CA ILE A 23 -0.18 -7.30 3.42
C ILE A 23 -1.05 -6.07 3.73
N GLY A 24 -1.34 -5.27 2.72
CA GLY A 24 -2.05 -4.00 2.84
C GLY A 24 -3.52 -4.17 3.23
N ILE A 25 -4.21 -5.18 2.71
CA ILE A 25 -5.63 -5.39 3.00
C ILE A 25 -5.85 -5.69 4.51
N PRO A 26 -5.15 -6.65 5.15
CA PRO A 26 -5.29 -6.87 6.58
C PRO A 26 -4.96 -5.64 7.43
N VAL A 27 -3.89 -4.92 7.09
CA VAL A 27 -3.47 -3.72 7.82
C VAL A 27 -4.52 -2.62 7.71
N ALA A 28 -5.06 -2.39 6.51
CA ALA A 28 -6.12 -1.41 6.29
C ALA A 28 -7.41 -1.80 7.05
N ALA A 29 -7.80 -3.07 7.00
CA ALA A 29 -9.01 -3.56 7.68
C ALA A 29 -8.91 -3.39 9.21
N ILE A 30 -7.77 -3.77 9.81
CA ILE A 30 -7.53 -3.60 11.25
C ILE A 30 -7.55 -2.11 11.62
N SER A 31 -6.92 -1.26 10.82
CA SER A 31 -6.86 0.19 11.07
C SER A 31 -8.25 0.82 11.02
N ILE A 32 -9.08 0.45 10.04
CA ILE A 32 -10.46 0.93 9.92
C ILE A 32 -11.31 0.44 11.09
N LEU A 33 -11.20 -0.85 11.45
CA LEU A 33 -11.93 -1.41 12.60
C LEU A 33 -11.54 -0.72 13.91
N ALA A 34 -10.26 -0.43 14.12
CA ALA A 34 -9.80 0.33 15.28
C ALA A 34 -10.35 1.76 15.25
N GLY A 35 -10.24 2.45 14.11
CA GLY A 35 -10.79 3.81 13.96
C GLY A 35 -12.29 3.86 14.23
N TRP A 36 -13.04 2.84 13.81
CA TRP A 36 -14.47 2.72 14.10
C TRP A 36 -14.75 2.45 15.58
N HIS A 37 -13.97 1.57 16.22
CA HIS A 37 -14.15 1.25 17.64
C HIS A 37 -13.91 2.45 18.58
N PHE A 38 -13.00 3.35 18.20
CA PHE A 38 -12.65 4.53 18.99
C PHE A 38 -13.32 5.82 18.50
N ASP A 39 -14.25 5.75 17.53
CA ASP A 39 -14.92 6.90 16.91
C ASP A 39 -13.97 7.96 16.32
N VAL A 40 -12.82 7.53 15.77
CA VAL A 40 -11.76 8.39 15.19
C VAL A 40 -11.49 8.13 13.71
N VAL A 41 -12.52 7.72 12.96
CA VAL A 41 -12.38 7.35 11.53
C VAL A 41 -11.93 8.55 10.69
N ILE A 42 -12.43 9.75 10.99
CA ILE A 42 -12.08 10.97 10.24
C ILE A 42 -10.63 11.37 10.48
N GLU A 43 -10.18 11.35 11.73
CA GLU A 43 -8.81 11.61 12.15
C GLU A 43 -7.86 10.62 11.49
N LEU A 44 -8.22 9.33 11.47
CA LEU A 44 -7.46 8.28 10.80
C LEU A 44 -7.30 8.61 9.30
N MET A 45 -8.37 9.02 8.61
CA MET A 45 -8.31 9.42 7.21
C MET A 45 -7.43 10.66 6.98
N LEU A 46 -7.54 11.67 7.86
CA LEU A 46 -6.71 12.87 7.80
C LEU A 46 -5.24 12.56 7.99
N VAL A 47 -4.89 11.71 8.96
CA VAL A 47 -3.50 11.30 9.22
C VAL A 47 -2.94 10.53 8.03
N ILE A 48 -3.67 9.54 7.51
CA ILE A 48 -3.23 8.76 6.33
C ILE A 48 -3.01 9.70 5.15
N THR A 49 -3.95 10.60 4.87
CA THR A 49 -3.85 11.56 3.77
C THR A 49 -2.66 12.48 3.95
N GLY A 50 -2.49 13.08 5.14
CA GLY A 50 -1.38 13.99 5.44
C GLY A 50 -0.01 13.31 5.30
N VAL A 51 0.14 12.09 5.82
CA VAL A 51 1.38 11.30 5.67
C VAL A 51 1.66 11.00 4.20
N LEU A 52 0.67 10.56 3.43
CA LEU A 52 0.84 10.30 1.99
C LEU A 52 1.19 11.57 1.21
N THR A 53 0.58 12.71 1.53
CA THR A 53 0.92 14.00 0.93
C THR A 53 2.36 14.41 1.25
N ILE A 54 2.80 14.30 2.51
CA ILE A 54 4.17 14.60 2.90
C ILE A 54 5.16 13.68 2.17
N LEU A 55 4.87 12.38 2.10
CA LEU A 55 5.70 11.42 1.36
C LEU A 55 5.75 11.74 -0.13
N ALA A 56 4.62 12.12 -0.74
CA ALA A 56 4.55 12.49 -2.14
C ALA A 56 5.38 13.74 -2.45
N ILE A 57 5.37 14.74 -1.55
CA ILE A 57 6.17 15.96 -1.69
C ILE A 57 7.66 15.69 -1.42
N THR A 58 7.97 14.81 -0.46
CA THR A 58 9.36 14.52 -0.04
C THR A 58 10.06 13.55 -0.99
N ARG A 59 9.31 12.77 -1.79
CA ARG A 59 9.83 11.91 -2.85
C ARG A 59 10.53 12.77 -3.90
N ARG A 60 11.87 12.86 -3.77
CA ARG A 60 12.76 13.35 -4.84
C ARG A 60 12.91 12.30 -5.93
#